data_AF-A0A0Q4Q3D1-F1
#
_entry.id   AF-A0A0Q4Q3D1-F1
#
_cell.length_a   1.000
_cell.length_b   1.000
_cell.length_c   1.000
_cell.angle_alpha   90.00
_cell.angle_beta   90.00
_cell.angle_gamma   90.00
#
_symmetry.space_group_name_H-M   'P 1'
#
loop_
_entity.id
_entity.type
_entity.pdbx_description
1 polymer ?
#
loop_
_entity_poly.entity_id
_entity_poly.type
_entity_poly.pdbx_seq_one_letter_code
_entity_poly.pdbx_strand_id
1 'polypeptide(L)' 'MDDHLEETIRVNTAIARLADFADTYPDGEQIDGDMELTVDDVRLVIEAAKRGANVVEITGIGRTELVPDDIGRSDTE' A
#
# COMPACT_ATOMS: atom_id res chain seq x y z
N MET A 1 -22.75 -13.55 -13.04
CA MET A 1 -21.46 -13.99 -12.48
C MET A 1 -21.41 -13.40 -11.09
N ASP A 2 -21.14 -14.23 -10.08
CA ASP A 2 -21.20 -13.83 -8.68
C ASP A 2 -20.14 -12.78 -8.39
N ASP A 3 -20.53 -11.51 -8.21
CA ASP A 3 -19.64 -10.38 -7.84
C ASP A 3 -18.69 -10.76 -6.69
N HIS A 4 -19.17 -11.56 -5.75
CA HIS A 4 -18.40 -12.05 -4.61
C HIS A 4 -17.24 -12.98 -5.01
N LEU A 5 -17.40 -13.79 -6.05
CA LEU A 5 -16.34 -14.67 -6.56
C LEU A 5 -15.27 -13.85 -7.29
N GLU A 6 -15.67 -12.89 -8.12
CA GLU A 6 -14.75 -12.00 -8.83
C GLU A 6 -13.92 -11.17 -7.86
N GLU A 7 -14.56 -10.61 -6.83
CA GLU A 7 -13.88 -9.85 -5.76
C GLU A 7 -12.90 -10.75 -4.99
N THR A 8 -13.29 -11.97 -4.66
CA THR A 8 -12.42 -12.93 -3.96
C THR A 8 -11.19 -13.28 -4.80
N ILE A 9 -11.35 -13.51 -6.10
CA ILE A 9 -10.24 -13.80 -7.02
C ILE A 9 -9.32 -12.58 -7.11
N ARG A 10 -9.89 -11.38 -7.20
CA ARG A 10 -9.14 -10.12 -7.30
C ARG A 10 -8.28 -9.87 -6.05
N VAL A 11 -8.86 -10.02 -4.85
CA VAL A 11 -8.14 -9.85 -3.58
C VAL A 11 -7.02 -10.88 -3.44
N ASN A 12 -7.28 -12.15 -3.71
CA ASN A 12 -6.25 -13.20 -3.61
C ASN A 12 -5.11 -12.98 -4.63
N THR A 13 -5.44 -12.53 -5.84
CA THR A 13 -4.44 -12.20 -6.86
C THR A 13 -3.58 -11.01 -6.42
N ALA A 14 -4.18 -9.99 -5.81
CA ALA A 14 -3.45 -8.84 -5.28
C ALA A 14 -2.51 -9.26 -4.14
N ILE A 15 -2.97 -10.10 -3.20
CA ILE A 15 -2.14 -10.65 -2.11
C ILE A 15 -0.95 -11.42 -2.68
N ALA A 16 -1.16 -12.27 -3.69
CA ALA A 16 -0.09 -13.07 -4.29
C ALA A 16 0.97 -12.19 -4.96
N ARG A 17 0.57 -11.14 -5.68
CA ARG A 17 1.51 -10.17 -6.29
C ARG A 17 2.29 -9.39 -5.26
N LEU A 18 1.64 -9.02 -4.15
CA LEU A 18 2.28 -8.27 -3.08
C LEU A 18 3.29 -9.13 -2.32
N ALA A 19 2.99 -10.42 -2.14
CA ALA A 19 3.93 -11.40 -1.58
C ALA A 19 5.14 -11.64 -2.49
N ASP A 20 4.92 -11.78 -3.80
CA ASP A 20 6.00 -11.91 -4.78
C ASP A 20 6.92 -10.67 -4.74
N PHE A 21 6.32 -9.47 -4.71
CA PHE A 21 7.05 -8.23 -4.55
C PHE A 21 7.89 -8.20 -3.26
N ALA A 22 7.31 -8.53 -2.11
CA ALA A 22 8.03 -8.53 -0.83
C ALA A 22 9.17 -9.57 -0.77
N ASP A 23 9.11 -10.64 -1.56
CA ASP A 23 10.18 -11.64 -1.65
C ASP A 23 11.39 -11.13 -2.46
N THR A 24 11.17 -10.16 -3.36
CA THR A 24 12.25 -9.58 -4.18
C THR A 24 13.19 -8.64 -3.42
N TYR A 25 12.81 -8.20 -2.22
CA TYR A 25 13.59 -7.28 -1.39
C TYR A 25 14.10 -7.96 -0.11
N PRO A 26 15.36 -7.71 0.29
CA PRO A 26 15.88 -8.19 1.57
C PRO A 26 15.15 -7.53 2.75
N ASP A 27 15.03 -8.27 3.86
CA ASP A 27 14.44 -7.79 5.10
C ASP A 27 15.02 -6.44 5.56
N GLY A 28 14.14 -5.50 5.92
CA GLY A 28 14.52 -4.15 6.38
C GLY A 28 14.93 -3.15 5.29
N GLU A 29 14.85 -3.52 4.00
CA GLU A 29 15.10 -2.57 2.91
C GLU A 29 13.90 -1.65 2.67
N GLN A 30 14.16 -0.37 2.44
CA GLN A 30 13.14 0.59 2.03
C GLN A 30 12.77 0.31 0.58
N ILE A 31 11.47 0.21 0.31
CA ILE A 31 10.94 -0.20 -0.99
C ILE A 31 11.18 0.87 -2.06
N ASP A 32 11.24 2.13 -1.64
CA ASP A 32 11.66 3.26 -2.47
C ASP A 32 12.28 4.32 -1.56
N GLY A 33 13.33 5.02 -2.01
CA GLY A 33 14.06 6.00 -1.19
C GLY A 33 13.25 7.21 -0.73
N ASP A 34 12.04 7.38 -1.30
CA ASP A 34 11.06 8.42 -0.99
C ASP A 34 9.81 7.88 -0.25
N MET A 35 9.66 6.56 -0.10
CA MET A 35 8.54 5.96 0.67
C MET A 35 9.04 5.45 2.01
N GLU A 36 8.48 5.97 3.10
CA GLU A 36 8.70 5.50 4.49
C GLU A 36 8.19 4.06 4.75
N LEU A 37 7.72 3.35 3.72
CA LEU A 37 7.22 1.97 3.81
C LEU A 37 8.37 0.97 3.63
N THR A 38 8.53 0.09 4.60
CA THR A 38 9.48 -1.02 4.56
C THR A 38 8.84 -2.30 4.04
N VAL A 39 9.66 -3.28 3.66
CA VAL A 39 9.20 -4.63 3.29
C VAL A 39 8.42 -5.31 4.42
N ASP A 40 8.81 -5.08 5.68
CA ASP A 40 8.10 -5.61 6.84
C ASP A 40 6.69 -5.05 6.96
N ASP A 41 6.48 -3.78 6.62
CA ASP A 41 5.16 -3.16 6.59
C ASP A 41 4.28 -3.76 5.50
N VAL A 42 4.84 -4.05 4.33
CA VAL A 42 4.13 -4.76 3.26
C VAL A 42 3.73 -6.17 3.70
N ARG A 43 4.60 -6.89 4.41
CA ARG A 43 4.27 -8.20 4.98
C ARG A 43 3.15 -8.10 6.02
N LEU A 44 3.13 -7.05 6.83
CA LEU A 44 2.04 -6.78 7.77
C LEU A 44 0.70 -6.57 7.05
N VAL A 45 0.69 -5.80 5.96
CA VAL A 45 -0.50 -5.57 5.13
C VAL A 45 -1.02 -6.87 4.52
N ILE A 46 -0.12 -7.72 4.02
CA ILE A 46 -0.47 -9.05 3.47
C ILE A 46 -1.16 -9.91 4.53
N GLU A 47 -0.60 -9.98 5.74
CA GLU A 47 -1.14 -10.80 6.83
C GLU A 47 -2.49 -10.27 7.32
N ALA A 48 -2.67 -8.95 7.37
CA ALA A 48 -3.94 -8.35 7.72
C ALA A 48 -5.02 -8.58 6.64
N ALA A 49 -4.66 -8.47 5.35
CA ALA A 49 -5.55 -8.76 4.24
C ALA A 49 -6.02 -10.23 4.23
N LYS A 50 -5.12 -11.18 4.51
CA LYS A 50 -5.48 -12.61 4.68
C LYS A 50 -6.46 -12.85 5.82
N ARG A 51 -6.45 -12.01 6.86
CA ARG A 51 -7.39 -12.06 8.00
C ARG A 51 -8.71 -11.33 7.73
N GLY A 52 -8.87 -10.73 6.55
CA GLY A 52 -10.08 -9.98 6.17
C GLY A 52 -10.12 -8.56 6.74
N ALA A 53 -8.98 -8.00 7.16
CA ALA A 53 -8.90 -6.60 7.56
C ALA A 53 -8.86 -5.70 6.32
N ASN A 54 -9.70 -4.67 6.31
CA ASN A 54 -9.75 -3.68 5.23
C ASN A 54 -8.83 -2.48 5.47
N VAL A 55 -8.37 -2.28 6.69
CA VAL A 55 -7.52 -1.16 7.11
C VAL A 55 -6.42 -1.70 8.01
N VAL A 56 -5.19 -1.27 7.76
CA VAL A 56 -3.99 -1.64 8.53
C VAL A 56 -3.32 -0.35 8.94
N GLU A 57 -3.12 -0.15 10.25
CA GLU A 57 -2.33 0.96 10.76
C GLU A 57 -0.87 0.54 10.80
N ILE A 58 -0.02 1.31 10.12
CA ILE A 58 1.42 1.08 10.07
C ILE A 58 2.07 2.18 10.91
N THR A 59 2.65 1.78 12.04
CA THR A 59 3.28 2.70 12.98
C THR A 59 4.67 3.09 12.47
N GLY A 60 4.93 4.38 12.28
CA GLY A 60 6.26 4.87 11.91
C GLY A 60 6.38 5.41 10.48
N ILE A 61 5.34 5.27 9.66
CA ILE A 61 5.16 6.09 8.46
C ILE A 61 4.71 7.46 8.96
N GLY A 62 5.54 8.50 8.79
CA GLY A 62 5.08 9.87 8.99
C GLY A 62 3.77 10.06 8.24
N ARG A 63 2.78 10.71 8.86
CA ARG A 63 1.60 11.19 8.12
C ARG A 63 2.12 12.14 7.04
N THR A 64 2.32 11.64 5.83
CA THR A 64 2.40 12.50 4.66
C THR A 64 0.98 12.99 4.43
N GLU A 65 0.66 14.15 5.01
CA GLU A 65 -0.46 14.93 4.54
C GLU A 65 -0.19 15.19 3.05
N LEU A 66 -0.98 14.54 2.19
CA LEU A 66 -1.14 14.96 0.81
C LEU A 66 -1.73 16.36 0.88
N VAL A 67 -0.86 17.37 0.95
CA VAL A 67 -1.25 18.76 0.72
C VAL A 67 -1.82 18.74 -0.70
N PRO A 68 -3.10 19.09 -0.92
CA PRO A 68 -3.58 19.27 -2.27
C PRO A 68 -2.72 20.38 -2.87
N ASP A 69 -1.82 19.99 -3.77
CA ASP A 69 -1.01 20.90 -4.55
C ASP A 69 -1.96 21.93 -5.16
N ASP A 70 -1.68 23.20 -4.86
CA ASP A 70 -2.44 24.37 -5.29
C ASP A 70 -2.50 24.35 -6.83
N ILE A 71 -3.57 23.77 -7.39
CA ILE A 71 -3.86 23.86 -8.82
C ILE A 71 -4.24 25.32 -9.12
N GLY A 72 -3.20 26.11 -9.37
CA GLY A 72 -3.15 27.28 -10.21
C GLY A 72 -4.26 28.32 -10.04
N ARG A 73 -3.91 29.42 -9.35
CA ARG A 73 -4.22 30.78 -9.83
C ARG A 73 -3.16 31.77 -9.34
N SER A 74 -2.12 31.96 -10.12
CA SER A 74 -1.42 33.25 -10.18
C SER A 74 -1.95 33.99 -11.40
N ASP A 75 -3.09 34.66 -11.22
CA ASP A 75 -3.53 35.76 -12.07
C ASP A 75 -2.97 37.03 -11.39
N THR A 76 -1.83 37.52 -11.87
CA THR A 76 -1.25 38.78 -11.40
C THR A 76 -0.75 39.59 -12.60
N GLU A 77 -1.60 40.56 -12.95
CA GLU A 77 -1.35 41.90 -13.53
C GLU A 77 -0.75 42.04 -14.94
#